data_AF-A0ABD2GXM2-F1
#
_entry.id   AF-A0ABD2GXM2-F1
#
_cell.length_a   1.000
_cell.length_b   1.000
_cell.length_c   1.000
_cell.angle_alpha   90.00
_cell.angle_beta   90.00
_cell.angle_gamma   90.00
#
_symmetry.space_group_name_H-M   'P 1'
#
loop_
_entity.id
_entity.type
_entity.pdbx_description
1 polymer ?
#
loop_
_entity_poly.entity_id
_entity_poly.type
_entity_poly.pdbx_seq_one_letter_code
_entity_poly.pdbx_strand_id
1 'polypeptide(L)'
;MTTDQDLKMDGQPATSVFATKGTDVTPKKDKGVIKVVKRQGLDGERPMIGDRVTVHYTGKLLSGKKFDCSRERKEPFSFNVGKGQVLKAWDIGVMSMQRGEVCTLLCKPEYAYGSAGNPDKIPPSSSVVFEMELLKFEGEALTGDSGIIRRIKVKGDGYMNPNDGASVEVHLEGKCDGRRFDCRDVSFIVGEAEDKGVPLGVDRAMDKMQKGECCLLYLKPKYGFGSEGKPEFKIGPYKDIAYEVTLKSFQRAKESWEMDLPEKLESAAVVKQKGNQYFKAGLHHQAVAQYQRIVLWLEMECGTGIEQQKRIQSYMLTAHLNLALCFLRTKEYTQVVENCNKVIELDEHNEKALYRRGEARLLRNEFSLAMEDFQHVLQVNPSNRAARAQISICQSKIKEHHEQDKKTYANMFQKFAERDAKVRKTKRRRDECVRNGMNGEVGIKRRRRSQDGPSAK
;
A
#
# COMPACT_ATOMS: atom_id res chain seq x y z
N MET A 1 5.96 6.29 37.38
CA MET A 1 6.69 5.56 38.44
C MET A 1 6.13 4.16 38.47
N THR A 2 6.71 3.27 37.67
CA THR A 2 6.37 1.84 37.62
C THR A 2 7.41 1.11 38.44
N THR A 3 6.97 0.48 39.51
CA THR A 3 7.78 -0.39 40.36
C THR A 3 8.38 -1.52 39.52
N ASP A 4 9.70 -1.48 39.33
CA ASP A 4 10.52 -2.65 39.02
C ASP A 4 10.35 -3.64 40.19
N GLN A 5 9.29 -4.45 40.15
CA GLN A 5 9.34 -5.73 40.82
C GLN A 5 10.14 -6.66 39.90
N ASP A 6 11.45 -6.44 39.92
CA ASP A 6 12.41 -7.50 39.60
C ASP A 6 11.93 -8.73 40.38
N LEU A 7 11.61 -9.80 39.66
CA LEU A 7 11.72 -11.12 40.26
C LEU A 7 13.17 -11.21 40.73
N LYS A 8 13.40 -10.90 42.00
CA LYS A 8 14.49 -11.52 42.75
C LYS A 8 14.28 -12.99 42.50
N MET A 9 15.13 -13.56 41.66
CA MET A 9 15.32 -15.00 41.64
C MET A 9 15.84 -15.30 43.03
N ASP A 10 14.92 -15.61 43.95
CA ASP A 10 15.18 -15.92 45.35
C ASP A 10 16.11 -17.12 45.43
N GLY A 11 17.42 -16.89 45.30
CA GLY A 11 18.49 -17.88 45.46
C GLY A 11 18.42 -19.12 44.57
N GLN A 12 17.39 -19.28 43.73
CA GLN A 12 17.16 -20.45 42.91
C GLN A 12 17.82 -20.27 41.54
N PRO A 13 18.67 -21.22 41.09
CA PRO A 13 19.34 -21.10 39.80
C PRO A 13 18.28 -21.01 38.70
N ALA A 14 18.46 -20.12 37.72
CA ALA A 14 17.48 -19.84 36.66
C ALA A 14 16.93 -21.12 36.00
N THR A 15 17.75 -22.16 35.90
CA THR A 15 17.42 -23.51 35.43
C THR A 15 16.31 -24.21 36.22
N SER A 16 16.20 -24.00 37.53
CA SER A 16 15.17 -24.62 38.39
C SER A 16 13.76 -24.08 38.13
N VAL A 17 13.63 -22.80 37.79
CA VAL A 17 12.35 -22.17 37.43
C VAL A 17 11.84 -22.71 36.10
N PHE A 18 12.71 -22.87 35.11
CA PHE A 18 12.34 -23.48 33.83
C PHE A 18 12.01 -24.97 33.97
N ALA A 19 12.66 -25.69 34.89
CA ALA A 19 12.37 -27.10 35.14
C ALA A 19 10.99 -27.32 35.80
N THR A 20 10.54 -26.39 36.65
CA THR A 20 9.29 -26.55 37.44
C THR A 20 8.08 -25.88 36.80
N LYS A 21 8.25 -24.73 36.13
CA LYS A 21 7.16 -23.92 35.57
C LYS A 21 7.23 -23.74 34.04
N GLY A 22 8.26 -24.31 33.41
CA GLY A 22 8.51 -24.14 31.99
C GLY A 22 7.58 -24.95 31.10
N THR A 23 7.08 -24.32 30.05
CA THR A 23 6.32 -24.99 28.98
C THR A 23 7.18 -25.09 27.72
N ASP A 24 7.28 -26.29 27.15
CA ASP A 24 7.95 -26.48 25.86
C ASP A 24 7.07 -25.98 24.71
N VAL A 25 7.52 -24.91 24.07
CA VAL A 25 6.81 -24.25 22.97
C VAL A 25 7.33 -24.69 21.59
N THR A 26 8.31 -25.59 21.50
CA THR A 26 8.77 -26.04 20.19
C THR A 26 7.74 -26.93 19.50
N PRO A 27 7.60 -26.85 18.16
CA PRO A 27 6.73 -27.76 17.41
C PRO A 27 7.15 -29.23 17.57
N LYS A 28 8.46 -29.51 17.69
CA LYS A 28 9.03 -30.86 17.81
C LYS A 28 8.99 -31.43 19.23
N LYS A 29 8.62 -30.65 20.25
CA LYS A 29 8.64 -31.04 21.67
C LYS A 29 10.00 -31.56 22.15
N ASP A 30 11.07 -30.94 21.68
CA ASP A 30 12.47 -31.28 21.96
C ASP A 30 13.11 -30.45 23.09
N LYS A 31 12.31 -29.67 23.81
CA LYS A 31 12.73 -28.76 24.88
C LYS A 31 13.76 -27.73 24.41
N GLY A 32 13.79 -27.40 23.12
CA GLY A 32 14.69 -26.40 22.56
C GLY A 32 14.40 -24.97 23.00
N VAL A 33 13.13 -24.68 23.28
CA VAL A 33 12.64 -23.37 23.72
C VAL A 33 11.64 -23.59 24.84
N ILE A 34 12.02 -23.24 26.07
CA ILE A 34 11.16 -23.36 27.24
C ILE A 34 10.68 -21.97 27.65
N LYS A 35 9.37 -21.80 27.75
CA LYS A 35 8.73 -20.53 28.10
C LYS A 35 8.19 -20.57 29.53
N VAL A 36 8.41 -19.49 30.27
CA VAL A 36 7.76 -19.21 31.57
C VAL A 36 7.07 -17.86 31.48
N VAL A 37 5.75 -17.81 31.72
CA VAL A 37 5.00 -16.55 31.73
C VAL A 37 5.21 -15.84 33.07
N LYS A 38 5.65 -14.58 33.03
CA LYS A 38 5.79 -13.70 34.21
C LYS A 38 4.54 -12.85 34.43
N ARG A 39 3.98 -12.32 33.36
CA ARG A 39 2.74 -11.54 33.36
C ARG A 39 1.88 -12.02 32.20
N GLN A 40 0.64 -12.41 32.49
CA GLN A 40 -0.29 -12.83 31.46
C GLN A 40 -0.58 -11.67 30.50
N GLY A 41 -0.79 -12.02 29.24
CA GLY A 41 -1.27 -11.07 28.25
C GLY A 41 -2.78 -10.83 28.38
N LEU A 42 -3.29 -10.00 27.49
CA LEU A 42 -4.72 -9.86 27.28
C LEU A 42 -5.25 -11.10 26.56
N ASP A 43 -6.42 -11.59 26.98
CA ASP A 43 -7.11 -12.65 26.25
C ASP A 43 -7.34 -12.23 24.79
N GLY A 44 -7.13 -13.18 23.88
CA GLY A 44 -7.25 -12.93 22.45
C GLY A 44 -6.25 -13.71 21.63
N GLU A 45 -6.05 -13.22 20.41
CA GLU A 45 -5.22 -13.86 19.41
C GLU A 45 -3.73 -13.78 19.72
N ARG A 46 -2.98 -14.68 19.09
CA ARG A 46 -1.52 -14.70 19.12
C ARG A 46 -0.97 -14.27 17.75
N PRO A 47 0.29 -13.79 17.69
CA PRO A 47 0.95 -13.52 16.42
C PRO A 47 1.00 -14.78 15.53
N MET A 48 0.75 -14.60 14.24
CA MET A 48 0.84 -15.62 13.21
C MET A 48 2.06 -15.37 12.32
N ILE A 49 2.42 -16.34 11.48
CA ILE A 49 3.56 -16.21 10.58
C ILE A 49 3.36 -15.00 9.66
N GLY A 50 4.39 -14.16 9.54
CA GLY A 50 4.39 -12.95 8.73
C GLY A 50 3.94 -11.68 9.48
N ASP A 51 3.24 -11.82 10.62
CA ASP A 51 2.79 -10.67 11.40
C ASP A 51 3.99 -9.78 11.80
N ARG A 52 3.79 -8.47 11.73
CA ARG A 52 4.74 -7.49 12.26
C ARG A 52 4.53 -7.39 13.76
N VAL A 53 5.49 -7.87 14.54
CA VAL A 53 5.46 -7.83 16.00
C VAL A 53 6.34 -6.71 16.52
N THR A 54 5.95 -6.11 17.66
CA THR A 54 6.74 -5.11 18.37
C THR A 54 6.93 -5.57 19.81
N VAL A 55 8.19 -5.68 20.24
CA VAL A 55 8.56 -6.23 21.55
C VAL A 55 9.55 -5.34 22.29
N HIS A 56 9.49 -5.39 23.62
CA HIS A 56 10.66 -5.12 24.45
C HIS A 56 11.30 -6.44 24.87
N TYR A 57 12.63 -6.45 24.97
CA TYR A 57 13.38 -7.61 25.42
C TYR A 57 14.65 -7.25 26.20
N THR A 58 15.13 -8.23 26.97
CA THR A 58 16.47 -8.27 27.60
C THR A 58 17.06 -9.67 27.43
N GLY A 59 18.25 -9.76 26.85
CA GLY A 59 19.02 -11.01 26.67
C GLY A 59 20.12 -11.16 27.72
N LYS A 60 20.17 -12.33 28.36
CA LYS A 60 21.14 -12.70 29.41
C LYS A 60 21.72 -14.09 29.16
N LEU A 61 22.99 -14.29 29.52
CA LEU A 61 23.57 -15.64 29.66
C LEU A 61 22.97 -16.34 30.89
N LEU A 62 23.12 -17.66 30.99
CA LEU A 62 22.72 -18.41 32.18
C LEU A 62 23.44 -17.96 33.47
N SER A 63 24.62 -17.36 33.34
CA SER A 63 25.34 -16.71 34.46
C SER A 63 24.67 -15.43 34.95
N GLY A 64 23.62 -14.94 34.27
CA GLY A 64 22.96 -13.67 34.53
C GLY A 64 23.57 -12.46 33.81
N LYS A 65 24.75 -12.62 33.19
CA LYS A 65 25.40 -11.55 32.42
C LYS A 65 24.51 -11.10 31.27
N LYS A 66 24.01 -9.86 31.35
CA LYS A 66 23.24 -9.21 30.28
C LYS A 66 24.15 -8.91 29.09
N PHE A 67 23.71 -9.27 27.89
CA PHE A 67 24.46 -8.99 26.65
C PHE A 67 23.71 -8.06 25.69
N ASP A 68 22.39 -7.91 25.85
CA ASP A 68 21.57 -7.02 25.03
C ASP A 68 20.27 -6.61 25.74
N CYS A 69 19.78 -5.39 25.52
CA CYS A 69 18.54 -4.85 26.08
C CYS A 69 17.94 -3.74 25.22
N SER A 70 16.70 -3.93 24.77
CA SER A 70 15.97 -2.89 24.02
C SER A 70 15.66 -1.64 24.85
N ARG A 71 15.39 -1.79 26.15
CA ARG A 71 15.02 -0.66 27.02
C ARG A 71 16.17 0.30 27.26
N GLU A 72 17.41 -0.18 27.24
CA GLU A 72 18.60 0.68 27.32
C GLU A 72 18.75 1.56 26.08
N ARG A 73 18.24 1.09 24.93
CA ARG A 73 18.15 1.88 23.69
C ARG A 73 16.91 2.79 23.64
N LYS A 74 16.03 2.71 24.63
CA LYS A 74 14.76 3.48 24.72
C LYS A 74 13.79 3.28 23.54
N GLU A 75 14.00 2.25 22.72
CA GLU A 75 13.17 1.96 21.55
C GLU A 75 12.78 0.47 21.52
N PRO A 76 11.51 0.15 21.24
CA PRO A 76 11.08 -1.23 21.05
C PRO A 76 11.60 -1.79 19.73
N PHE A 77 11.77 -3.11 19.68
CA PHE A 77 12.24 -3.79 18.47
C PHE A 77 11.07 -4.36 17.69
N SER A 78 11.03 -4.12 16.37
CA SER A 78 9.97 -4.62 15.50
C SER A 78 10.53 -5.49 14.38
N PHE A 79 9.87 -6.62 14.11
CA PHE A 79 10.26 -7.57 13.07
C PHE A 79 9.05 -8.39 12.59
N ASN A 80 9.20 -9.11 11.48
CA ASN A 80 8.19 -10.05 10.98
C ASN A 80 8.44 -11.45 11.55
N VAL A 81 7.51 -11.94 12.36
CA VAL A 81 7.67 -13.23 13.06
C VAL A 81 7.49 -14.42 12.11
N GLY A 82 8.25 -15.48 12.30
CA GLY A 82 8.19 -16.71 11.51
C GLY A 82 8.80 -16.58 10.10
N LYS A 83 9.52 -15.49 9.83
CA LYS A 83 10.23 -15.23 8.55
C LYS A 83 11.75 -15.42 8.66
N GLY A 84 12.28 -15.83 9.82
CA GLY A 84 13.72 -16.04 10.01
C GLY A 84 14.54 -14.75 10.10
N GLN A 85 13.89 -13.61 10.41
CA GLN A 85 14.58 -12.33 10.65
C GLN A 85 15.28 -12.27 12.01
N VAL A 86 14.92 -13.18 12.92
CA VAL A 86 15.42 -13.28 14.29
C VAL A 86 15.82 -14.72 14.61
N LEU A 87 16.29 -14.96 15.84
CA LEU A 87 16.62 -16.31 16.31
C LEU A 87 15.41 -17.25 16.16
N LYS A 88 15.65 -18.53 15.85
CA LYS A 88 14.59 -19.54 15.77
C LYS A 88 13.75 -19.60 17.05
N ALA A 89 14.40 -19.44 18.21
CA ALA A 89 13.73 -19.38 19.49
C ALA A 89 12.77 -18.20 19.65
N TRP A 90 13.10 -17.05 19.05
CA TRP A 90 12.24 -15.87 19.07
C TRP A 90 11.03 -16.05 18.18
N ASP A 91 11.20 -16.59 16.98
CA ASP A 91 10.09 -16.90 16.08
C ASP A 91 9.07 -17.83 16.79
N ILE A 92 9.56 -18.92 17.39
CA ILE A 92 8.72 -19.87 18.12
C ILE A 92 8.12 -19.23 19.39
N GLY A 93 8.94 -18.55 20.18
CA GLY A 93 8.55 -17.98 21.46
C GLY A 93 7.50 -16.89 21.33
N VAL A 94 7.70 -15.93 20.43
CA VAL A 94 6.79 -14.78 20.26
C VAL A 94 5.44 -15.20 19.68
N MET A 95 5.38 -16.18 18.76
CA MET A 95 4.10 -16.74 18.28
C MET A 95 3.29 -17.45 19.37
N SER A 96 3.91 -17.82 20.49
CA SER A 96 3.21 -18.37 21.65
C SER A 96 2.66 -17.31 22.61
N MET A 97 3.02 -16.03 22.43
CA MET A 97 2.66 -14.94 23.34
C MET A 97 1.32 -14.30 22.99
N GLN A 98 0.69 -13.69 24.00
CA GLN A 98 -0.44 -12.78 23.84
C GLN A 98 -0.02 -11.32 23.96
N ARG A 99 -0.82 -10.39 23.43
CA ARG A 99 -0.56 -8.96 23.54
C ARG A 99 -0.50 -8.53 25.02
N GLY A 100 0.54 -7.79 25.40
CA GLY A 100 0.81 -7.34 26.77
C GLY A 100 1.53 -8.36 27.66
N GLU A 101 1.68 -9.61 27.19
CA GLU A 101 2.32 -10.69 27.93
C GLU A 101 3.81 -10.39 28.15
N VAL A 102 4.30 -10.70 29.35
CA VAL A 102 5.73 -10.75 29.67
C VAL A 102 6.11 -12.19 29.96
N CYS A 103 7.08 -12.72 29.22
CA CYS A 103 7.58 -14.07 29.43
C CYS A 103 9.10 -14.11 29.48
N THR A 104 9.63 -15.24 29.94
CA THR A 104 11.05 -15.57 29.85
C THR A 104 11.21 -16.84 29.03
N LEU A 105 12.09 -16.79 28.03
CA LEU A 105 12.43 -17.88 27.15
C LEU A 105 13.83 -18.38 27.48
N LEU A 106 13.96 -19.67 27.79
CA LEU A 106 15.22 -20.39 27.79
C LEU A 106 15.44 -21.02 26.42
N CYS A 107 16.51 -20.61 25.75
CA CYS A 107 16.81 -20.98 24.38
C CYS A 107 18.08 -21.83 24.32
N LYS A 108 17.96 -23.07 23.86
CA LYS A 108 19.12 -23.92 23.58
C LYS A 108 19.93 -23.39 22.38
N PRO A 109 21.22 -23.75 22.25
CA PRO A 109 22.09 -23.22 21.19
C PRO A 109 21.55 -23.48 19.78
N GLU A 110 20.93 -24.63 19.54
CA GLU A 110 20.40 -25.03 18.22
C GLU A 110 19.26 -24.11 17.73
N TYR A 111 18.63 -23.41 18.68
CA TYR A 111 17.56 -22.45 18.46
C TYR A 111 18.01 -20.98 18.64
N ALA A 112 19.28 -20.77 19.00
CA ALA A 112 19.89 -19.46 19.25
C ALA A 112 21.15 -19.27 18.37
N TYR A 113 22.34 -19.18 18.98
CA TYR A 113 23.60 -18.82 18.30
C TYR A 113 24.46 -20.02 17.88
N GLY A 114 23.97 -21.25 18.09
CA GLY A 114 24.63 -22.49 17.67
C GLY A 114 26.03 -22.68 18.24
N SER A 115 26.83 -23.51 17.56
CA SER A 115 28.22 -23.78 17.90
C SER A 115 29.15 -22.60 17.64
N ALA A 116 28.76 -21.65 16.79
CA ALA A 116 29.57 -20.45 16.51
C ALA A 116 29.49 -19.41 17.64
N GLY A 117 28.35 -19.31 18.33
CA GLY A 117 28.10 -18.24 19.30
C GLY A 117 27.93 -16.87 18.62
N ASN A 118 28.22 -15.81 19.35
CA ASN A 118 28.36 -14.45 18.83
C ASN A 118 29.63 -13.86 19.44
N PRO A 119 30.71 -13.67 18.63
CA PRO A 119 32.01 -13.23 19.14
C PRO A 119 31.91 -12.10 20.18
N ASP A 120 32.74 -12.20 21.23
CA ASP A 120 32.83 -11.28 22.38
C ASP A 120 31.63 -11.23 23.35
N LYS A 121 30.43 -11.59 22.90
CA LYS A 121 29.20 -11.48 23.72
C LYS A 121 28.64 -12.82 24.19
N ILE A 122 28.67 -13.83 23.33
CA ILE A 122 28.00 -15.11 23.55
C ILE A 122 28.95 -16.25 23.16
N PRO A 123 29.41 -17.07 24.12
CA PRO A 123 30.29 -18.18 23.82
C PRO A 123 29.63 -19.23 22.91
N PRO A 124 30.43 -20.02 22.17
CA PRO A 124 30.00 -21.23 21.46
C PRO A 124 29.06 -22.11 22.29
N SER A 125 28.03 -22.67 21.65
CA SER A 125 27.11 -23.64 22.25
C SER A 125 26.47 -23.18 23.57
N SER A 126 26.27 -21.87 23.74
CA SER A 126 25.67 -21.30 24.94
C SER A 126 24.14 -21.29 24.87
N SER A 127 23.50 -21.74 25.96
CA SER A 127 22.09 -21.45 26.19
C SER A 127 21.92 -20.01 26.66
N VAL A 128 20.90 -19.32 26.15
CA VAL A 128 20.62 -17.92 26.46
C VAL A 128 19.20 -17.77 26.97
N VAL A 129 19.00 -16.75 27.80
CA VAL A 129 17.71 -16.43 28.39
C VAL A 129 17.25 -15.08 27.88
N PHE A 130 16.03 -15.01 27.36
CA PHE A 130 15.40 -13.76 26.95
C PHE A 130 14.18 -13.48 27.80
N GLU A 131 14.13 -12.31 28.43
CA GLU A 131 12.88 -11.75 28.92
C GLU A 131 12.26 -10.92 27.81
N MET A 132 10.99 -11.16 27.48
CA MET A 132 10.29 -10.50 26.37
C MET A 132 8.92 -9.99 26.82
N GLU A 133 8.56 -8.79 26.37
CA GLU A 133 7.24 -8.18 26.48
C GLU A 133 6.68 -7.95 25.07
N LEU A 134 5.54 -8.56 24.75
CA LEU A 134 4.87 -8.37 23.47
C LEU A 134 3.97 -7.14 23.54
N LEU A 135 4.34 -6.04 22.89
CA LEU A 135 3.60 -4.78 22.95
C LEU A 135 2.40 -4.78 22.00
N LYS A 136 2.64 -5.14 20.73
CA LYS A 136 1.59 -5.26 19.70
C LYS A 136 2.02 -6.19 18.57
N PHE A 137 1.05 -6.62 17.77
CA PHE A 137 1.28 -7.28 16.50
C PHE A 137 0.18 -6.90 15.50
N GLU A 138 0.55 -6.85 14.23
CA GLU A 138 -0.30 -6.44 13.11
C GLU A 138 -0.06 -7.42 11.96
N GLY A 139 -1.12 -7.77 11.21
CA GLY A 139 -0.98 -8.63 10.03
C GLY A 139 -0.18 -7.96 8.90
N GLU A 140 0.27 -8.76 7.95
CA GLU A 140 1.03 -8.30 6.79
C GLU A 140 0.12 -7.56 5.80
N ALA A 141 0.37 -6.26 5.57
CA ALA A 141 -0.34 -5.52 4.54
C ALA A 141 0.19 -5.88 3.14
N LEU A 142 -0.66 -6.47 2.30
CA LEU A 142 -0.30 -6.81 0.91
C LEU A 142 -0.48 -5.62 -0.05
N THR A 143 -1.19 -4.57 0.38
CA THR A 143 -1.42 -3.35 -0.39
C THR A 143 -1.01 -2.12 0.41
N GLY A 144 -0.55 -1.06 -0.27
CA GLY A 144 -0.09 0.17 0.39
C GLY A 144 -1.18 0.92 1.16
N ASP A 145 -2.45 0.70 0.81
CA ASP A 145 -3.61 1.23 1.53
C ASP A 145 -4.10 0.33 2.68
N SER A 146 -3.38 -0.76 2.98
CA SER A 146 -3.76 -1.76 3.99
C SER A 146 -5.14 -2.38 3.75
N GLY A 147 -5.61 -2.36 2.51
CA GLY A 147 -6.92 -2.91 2.14
C GLY A 147 -6.95 -4.45 2.08
N ILE A 148 -5.79 -5.09 1.99
CA ILE A 148 -5.62 -6.54 2.12
C ILE A 148 -4.60 -6.80 3.23
N ILE A 149 -5.05 -7.41 4.33
CA ILE A 149 -4.17 -7.86 5.42
C ILE A 149 -4.12 -9.38 5.44
N ARG A 150 -2.91 -9.95 5.39
CA ARG A 150 -2.66 -11.38 5.45
C ARG A 150 -2.10 -11.81 6.80
N ARG A 151 -2.54 -12.97 7.30
CA ARG A 151 -1.95 -13.67 8.45
C ARG A 151 -1.80 -15.15 8.14
N ILE A 152 -0.58 -15.69 8.16
CA ILE A 152 -0.29 -17.04 7.67
C ILE A 152 -0.45 -18.06 8.80
N LYS A 153 -1.37 -19.02 8.62
CA LYS A 153 -1.61 -20.13 9.56
C LYS A 153 -0.66 -21.30 9.30
N VAL A 154 -0.54 -21.70 8.04
CA VAL A 154 0.35 -22.77 7.60
C VAL A 154 1.28 -22.19 6.56
N LYS A 155 2.59 -22.35 6.80
CA LYS A 155 3.61 -21.92 5.86
C LYS A 155 3.53 -22.79 4.61
N GLY A 156 3.57 -22.18 3.43
CA GLY A 156 3.69 -22.94 2.19
C GLY A 156 5.10 -23.43 1.91
N ASP A 157 5.20 -24.22 0.87
CA ASP A 157 6.40 -24.91 0.42
C ASP A 157 6.92 -24.30 -0.89
N GLY A 158 8.23 -24.41 -1.09
CA GLY A 158 8.89 -23.94 -2.31
C GLY A 158 9.18 -22.44 -2.34
N TYR A 159 9.61 -21.97 -3.51
CA TYR A 159 10.08 -20.60 -3.72
C TYR A 159 9.27 -19.84 -4.77
N MET A 160 8.35 -20.53 -5.46
CA MET A 160 7.57 -19.99 -6.56
C MET A 160 6.19 -19.60 -6.07
N ASN A 161 5.66 -18.52 -6.62
CA ASN A 161 4.29 -18.08 -6.42
C ASN A 161 3.55 -18.10 -7.78
N PRO A 162 2.22 -18.16 -7.79
CA PRO A 162 1.40 -17.85 -8.96
C PRO A 162 1.77 -16.48 -9.57
N ASN A 163 1.73 -16.36 -10.89
CA ASN A 163 1.80 -15.09 -11.62
C ASN A 163 0.43 -14.72 -12.21
N ASP A 164 0.28 -13.51 -12.76
CA ASP A 164 -0.93 -13.12 -13.48
C ASP A 164 -1.18 -14.11 -14.64
N GLY A 165 -2.41 -14.60 -14.78
CA GLY A 165 -2.76 -15.65 -15.73
C GLY A 165 -2.49 -17.09 -15.26
N ALA A 166 -1.87 -17.30 -14.09
CA ALA A 166 -1.67 -18.65 -13.55
C ALA A 166 -3.01 -19.35 -13.28
N SER A 167 -3.07 -20.65 -13.53
CA SER A 167 -4.16 -21.50 -13.06
C SER A 167 -3.90 -21.90 -11.61
N VAL A 168 -4.84 -21.63 -10.71
CA VAL A 168 -4.73 -21.95 -9.29
C VAL A 168 -5.87 -22.85 -8.84
N GLU A 169 -5.58 -23.75 -7.90
CA GLU A 169 -6.57 -24.53 -7.17
C GLU A 169 -6.53 -24.14 -5.70
N VAL A 170 -7.65 -23.64 -5.18
CA VAL A 170 -7.73 -23.15 -3.80
C VAL A 170 -8.92 -23.74 -3.05
N HIS A 171 -8.77 -23.86 -1.73
CA HIS A 171 -9.90 -23.96 -0.83
C HIS A 171 -10.20 -22.58 -0.25
N LEU A 172 -11.46 -22.17 -0.27
CA LEU A 172 -11.91 -20.88 0.26
C LEU A 172 -12.97 -21.08 1.33
N GLU A 173 -12.79 -20.42 2.48
CA GLU A 173 -13.87 -20.18 3.44
C GLU A 173 -14.05 -18.67 3.68
N GLY A 174 -15.20 -18.14 3.26
CA GLY A 174 -15.56 -16.72 3.43
C GLY A 174 -16.42 -16.48 4.67
N LYS A 175 -16.06 -15.47 5.46
CA LYS A 175 -16.79 -15.02 6.65
C LYS A 175 -17.05 -13.52 6.61
N CYS A 176 -18.24 -13.10 7.01
CA CYS A 176 -18.64 -11.70 7.18
C CYS A 176 -19.32 -11.56 8.54
N ASP A 177 -18.83 -10.65 9.39
CA ASP A 177 -19.34 -10.47 10.76
C ASP A 177 -19.46 -11.80 11.55
N GLY A 178 -18.47 -12.69 11.39
CA GLY A 178 -18.44 -14.03 12.01
C GLY A 178 -19.30 -15.10 11.33
N ARG A 179 -20.24 -14.73 10.45
CA ARG A 179 -21.07 -15.68 9.69
C ARG A 179 -20.32 -16.20 8.47
N ARG A 180 -20.19 -17.52 8.36
CA ARG A 180 -19.70 -18.18 7.14
C ARG A 180 -20.70 -18.04 6.00
N PHE A 181 -20.25 -17.60 4.83
CA PHE A 181 -21.09 -17.41 3.64
C PHE A 181 -20.57 -18.14 2.40
N ASP A 182 -19.29 -18.53 2.37
CA ASP A 182 -18.67 -19.29 1.29
C ASP A 182 -17.77 -20.38 1.90
N CYS A 183 -17.72 -21.55 1.27
CA CYS A 183 -16.96 -22.72 1.73
C CYS A 183 -16.86 -23.74 0.59
N ARG A 184 -15.82 -23.64 -0.23
CA ARG A 184 -15.70 -24.50 -1.42
C ARG A 184 -14.27 -24.59 -1.92
N ASP A 185 -14.03 -25.65 -2.67
CA ASP A 185 -12.88 -25.73 -3.56
C ASP A 185 -13.23 -25.04 -4.88
N VAL A 186 -12.29 -24.25 -5.39
CA VAL A 186 -12.47 -23.53 -6.65
C VAL A 186 -11.14 -23.44 -7.40
N SER A 187 -11.23 -23.62 -8.71
CA SER A 187 -10.13 -23.37 -9.63
C SER A 187 -10.44 -22.15 -10.50
N PHE A 188 -9.47 -21.24 -10.61
CA PHE A 188 -9.60 -20.03 -11.41
C PHE A 188 -8.24 -19.60 -11.99
N ILE A 189 -8.29 -18.65 -12.93
CA ILE A 189 -7.11 -18.01 -13.50
C ILE A 189 -6.86 -16.72 -12.72
N VAL A 190 -5.63 -16.52 -12.22
CA VAL A 190 -5.24 -15.29 -11.53
C VAL A 190 -5.47 -14.08 -12.44
N GLY A 191 -6.15 -13.06 -11.93
CA GLY A 191 -6.66 -11.91 -12.69
C GLY A 191 -8.08 -12.07 -13.23
N GLU A 192 -8.69 -13.26 -13.10
CA GLU A 192 -10.02 -13.60 -13.61
C GLU A 192 -10.89 -14.27 -12.53
N ALA A 193 -10.55 -14.09 -11.26
CA ALA A 193 -11.24 -14.75 -10.14
C ALA A 193 -12.73 -14.34 -10.02
N GLU A 194 -13.09 -13.16 -10.51
CA GLU A 194 -14.48 -12.66 -10.54
C GLU A 194 -15.43 -13.62 -11.27
N ASP A 195 -14.96 -14.31 -12.31
CA ASP A 195 -15.75 -15.30 -13.07
C ASP A 195 -16.25 -16.46 -12.18
N LYS A 196 -15.56 -16.70 -11.07
CA LYS A 196 -15.93 -17.71 -10.08
C LYS A 196 -16.58 -17.11 -8.83
N GLY A 197 -16.86 -15.81 -8.83
CA GLY A 197 -17.39 -15.07 -7.70
C GLY A 197 -16.37 -14.93 -6.55
N VAL A 198 -15.07 -15.01 -6.87
CA VAL A 198 -13.99 -14.84 -5.89
C VAL A 198 -13.60 -13.36 -5.83
N PRO A 199 -13.54 -12.73 -4.64
CA PRO A 199 -13.23 -11.31 -4.52
C PRO A 199 -11.82 -10.95 -5.00
N LEU A 200 -11.67 -9.73 -5.50
CA LEU A 200 -10.39 -9.16 -5.98
C LEU A 200 -9.24 -9.31 -4.97
N GLY A 201 -9.54 -9.21 -3.67
CA GLY A 201 -8.53 -9.33 -2.61
C GLY A 201 -7.93 -10.73 -2.48
N VAL A 202 -8.73 -11.76 -2.74
CA VAL A 202 -8.23 -13.15 -2.79
C VAL A 202 -7.34 -13.33 -4.02
N ASP A 203 -7.79 -12.85 -5.18
CA ASP A 203 -7.03 -12.92 -6.44
C ASP A 203 -5.66 -12.22 -6.32
N ARG A 204 -5.65 -10.98 -5.81
CA ARG A 204 -4.42 -10.21 -5.57
C ARG A 204 -3.48 -10.80 -4.52
N ALA A 205 -3.98 -11.66 -3.64
CA ALA A 205 -3.13 -12.34 -2.67
C ALA A 205 -2.37 -13.53 -3.30
N MET A 206 -2.85 -14.08 -4.42
CA MET A 206 -2.29 -15.30 -5.02
C MET A 206 -0.80 -15.15 -5.34
N ASP A 207 -0.37 -14.01 -5.88
CA ASP A 207 1.04 -13.78 -6.25
C ASP A 207 2.00 -13.64 -5.05
N LYS A 208 1.47 -13.60 -3.82
CA LYS A 208 2.22 -13.60 -2.56
C LYS A 208 2.16 -14.94 -1.83
N MET A 209 1.31 -15.87 -2.26
CA MET A 209 1.10 -17.15 -1.61
C MET A 209 1.97 -18.24 -2.23
N GLN A 210 2.39 -19.18 -1.37
CA GLN A 210 3.13 -20.37 -1.76
C GLN A 210 2.23 -21.61 -1.80
N LYS A 211 2.63 -22.63 -2.56
CA LYS A 211 1.91 -23.91 -2.60
C LYS A 211 1.81 -24.50 -1.19
N GLY A 212 0.63 -24.96 -0.79
CA GLY A 212 0.35 -25.47 0.55
C GLY A 212 0.15 -24.39 1.62
N GLU A 213 0.35 -23.10 1.31
CA GLU A 213 0.09 -22.01 2.26
C GLU A 213 -1.40 -21.94 2.59
N CYS A 214 -1.70 -21.86 3.89
CA CYS A 214 -3.02 -21.51 4.40
C CYS A 214 -2.92 -20.20 5.16
N CYS A 215 -3.70 -19.19 4.76
CA CYS A 215 -3.69 -17.88 5.37
C CYS A 215 -5.10 -17.30 5.56
N LEU A 216 -5.20 -16.39 6.52
CA LEU A 216 -6.34 -15.50 6.69
C LEU A 216 -6.09 -14.22 5.91
N LEU A 217 -7.06 -13.81 5.10
CA LEU A 217 -7.11 -12.55 4.38
C LEU A 217 -8.26 -11.70 4.90
N TYR A 218 -7.94 -10.52 5.41
CA TYR A 218 -8.94 -9.52 5.78
C TYR A 218 -9.02 -8.46 4.68
N LEU A 219 -10.20 -8.33 4.09
CA LEU A 219 -10.43 -7.57 2.87
C LEU A 219 -11.33 -6.37 3.18
N LYS A 220 -10.82 -5.17 2.94
CA LYS A 220 -11.60 -3.92 2.93
C LYS A 220 -12.53 -3.89 1.71
N PRO A 221 -13.56 -3.03 1.68
CA PRO A 221 -14.61 -3.11 0.67
C PRO A 221 -14.10 -3.03 -0.77
N LYS A 222 -13.07 -2.22 -1.01
CA LYS A 222 -12.37 -2.09 -2.31
C LYS A 222 -11.82 -3.42 -2.85
N TYR A 223 -11.46 -4.35 -1.96
CA TYR A 223 -10.90 -5.67 -2.27
C TYR A 223 -11.88 -6.81 -1.97
N GLY A 224 -13.05 -6.49 -1.40
CA GLY A 224 -14.17 -7.41 -1.18
C GLY A 224 -15.24 -7.25 -2.25
N PHE A 225 -16.50 -7.11 -1.82
CA PHE A 225 -17.66 -6.96 -2.70
C PHE A 225 -18.09 -5.49 -2.96
N GLY A 226 -17.25 -4.51 -2.61
CA GLY A 226 -17.43 -3.11 -2.98
C GLY A 226 -18.67 -2.42 -2.42
N SER A 227 -19.15 -1.42 -3.16
CA SER A 227 -20.32 -0.59 -2.82
C SER A 227 -21.65 -1.31 -3.01
N GLU A 228 -21.69 -2.39 -3.78
CA GLU A 228 -22.92 -3.13 -4.07
C GLU A 228 -23.15 -4.27 -3.07
N GLY A 229 -22.08 -4.78 -2.46
CA GLY A 229 -22.14 -5.99 -1.65
C GLY A 229 -22.37 -7.23 -2.50
N LYS A 230 -22.88 -8.31 -1.89
CA LYS A 230 -23.19 -9.57 -2.58
C LYS A 230 -24.52 -10.13 -2.06
N PRO A 231 -25.64 -9.84 -2.75
CA PRO A 231 -26.98 -10.25 -2.32
C PRO A 231 -27.12 -11.77 -2.15
N GLU A 232 -26.52 -12.56 -3.03
CA GLU A 232 -26.49 -14.03 -2.98
C GLU A 232 -25.96 -14.55 -1.63
N PHE A 233 -24.97 -13.85 -1.06
CA PHE A 233 -24.38 -14.18 0.22
C PHE A 233 -25.00 -13.42 1.40
N LYS A 234 -26.02 -12.60 1.15
CA LYS A 234 -26.61 -11.67 2.13
C LYS A 234 -25.55 -10.74 2.75
N ILE A 235 -24.67 -10.22 1.90
CA ILE A 235 -23.63 -9.27 2.29
C ILE A 235 -24.05 -7.90 1.79
N GLY A 236 -24.20 -6.95 2.72
CA GLY A 236 -24.53 -5.57 2.40
C GLY A 236 -23.37 -4.79 1.79
N PRO A 237 -23.63 -3.55 1.35
CA PRO A 237 -22.64 -2.68 0.75
C PRO A 237 -21.55 -2.28 1.76
N TYR A 238 -20.32 -2.04 1.27
CA TYR A 238 -19.19 -1.55 2.06
C TYR A 238 -18.79 -2.42 3.26
N LYS A 239 -19.06 -3.73 3.19
CA LYS A 239 -18.69 -4.67 4.26
C LYS A 239 -17.25 -5.15 4.13
N ASP A 240 -16.55 -5.15 5.26
CA ASP A 240 -15.30 -5.89 5.44
C ASP A 240 -15.63 -7.39 5.46
N ILE A 241 -14.81 -8.18 4.78
CA ILE A 241 -14.96 -9.65 4.75
C ILE A 241 -13.62 -10.30 5.06
N ALA A 242 -13.66 -11.50 5.61
CA ALA A 242 -12.48 -12.32 5.85
C ALA A 242 -12.57 -13.61 5.04
N TYR A 243 -11.46 -14.04 4.48
CA TYR A 243 -11.31 -15.34 3.83
C TYR A 243 -10.20 -16.14 4.49
N GLU A 244 -10.45 -17.42 4.74
CA GLU A 244 -9.40 -18.40 4.94
C GLU A 244 -9.14 -19.09 3.61
N VAL A 245 -7.89 -19.00 3.14
CA VAL A 245 -7.50 -19.46 1.80
C VAL A 245 -6.37 -20.45 1.92
N THR A 246 -6.57 -21.64 1.36
CA THR A 246 -5.51 -22.64 1.20
C THR A 246 -5.16 -22.76 -0.29
N LEU A 247 -3.93 -22.42 -0.67
CA LEU A 247 -3.44 -22.62 -2.04
C LEU A 247 -2.96 -24.07 -2.20
N LYS A 248 -3.77 -24.93 -2.84
CA LYS A 248 -3.46 -26.36 -2.97
C LYS A 248 -2.38 -26.60 -4.02
N SER A 249 -2.58 -26.03 -5.21
CA SER A 249 -1.70 -26.20 -6.35
C SER A 249 -1.83 -24.99 -7.29
N PHE A 250 -0.83 -24.80 -8.16
CA PHE A 250 -0.91 -23.84 -9.24
C PHE A 250 0.00 -24.23 -10.41
N GLN A 251 -0.34 -23.74 -11.59
CA GLN A 251 0.48 -23.74 -12.79
C GLN A 251 0.64 -22.30 -13.27
N ARG A 252 1.89 -21.83 -13.34
CA ARG A 252 2.19 -20.47 -13.81
C ARG A 252 1.80 -20.30 -15.28
N ALA A 253 1.33 -19.11 -15.62
CA ALA A 253 1.29 -18.69 -17.00
C ALA A 253 2.72 -18.52 -17.53
N LYS A 254 2.88 -18.73 -18.83
CA LYS A 254 4.13 -18.38 -19.52
C LYS A 254 4.35 -16.87 -19.43
N GLU A 255 5.59 -16.49 -19.18
CA GLU A 255 6.02 -15.11 -19.27
C GLU A 255 6.15 -14.70 -20.74
N SER A 256 6.10 -13.40 -21.04
CA SER A 256 6.14 -12.90 -22.43
C SER A 256 7.34 -13.42 -23.22
N TRP A 257 8.51 -13.55 -22.61
CA TRP A 257 9.73 -14.05 -23.27
C TRP A 257 9.75 -15.57 -23.49
N GLU A 258 8.85 -16.33 -22.86
CA GLU A 258 8.72 -17.77 -23.03
C GLU A 258 7.77 -18.14 -24.19
N MET A 259 7.06 -17.17 -24.74
CA MET A 259 6.10 -17.33 -25.83
C MET A 259 6.69 -16.86 -27.16
N ASP A 260 6.43 -17.63 -28.22
CA ASP A 260 6.73 -17.20 -29.58
C ASP A 260 5.64 -16.24 -30.12
N LEU A 261 5.93 -15.55 -31.23
CA LEU A 261 5.01 -14.58 -31.81
C LEU A 261 3.65 -15.20 -32.23
N PRO A 262 3.60 -16.37 -32.89
CA PRO A 262 2.33 -17.05 -33.15
C PRO A 262 1.49 -17.29 -31.88
N GLU A 263 2.10 -17.81 -30.82
CA GLU A 263 1.45 -18.06 -29.52
C GLU A 263 0.95 -16.75 -28.88
N LYS A 264 1.74 -15.68 -28.95
CA LYS A 264 1.32 -14.33 -28.49
C LYS A 264 0.12 -13.80 -29.26
N LEU A 265 0.10 -13.95 -30.59
CA LEU A 265 -0.98 -13.45 -31.43
C LEU A 265 -2.29 -14.24 -31.25
N GLU A 266 -2.20 -15.55 -30.98
CA GLU A 266 -3.35 -16.38 -30.62
C GLU A 266 -3.88 -15.98 -29.24
N SER A 267 -2.98 -15.88 -28.25
CA SER A 267 -3.33 -15.46 -26.88
C SER A 267 -3.97 -14.07 -26.85
N ALA A 268 -3.43 -13.13 -27.64
CA ALA A 268 -3.97 -11.78 -27.81
C ALA A 268 -5.42 -11.79 -28.33
N ALA A 269 -5.76 -12.73 -29.23
CA ALA A 269 -7.12 -12.88 -29.74
C ALA A 269 -8.09 -13.29 -28.62
N VAL A 270 -7.69 -14.27 -27.80
CA VAL A 270 -8.48 -14.82 -26.69
C VAL A 270 -8.73 -13.74 -25.62
N VAL A 271 -7.66 -13.09 -25.13
CA VAL A 271 -7.81 -12.06 -24.08
C VAL A 271 -8.56 -10.83 -24.61
N LYS A 272 -8.44 -10.48 -25.90
CA LYS A 272 -9.25 -9.42 -26.51
C LYS A 272 -10.74 -9.76 -26.45
N GLN A 273 -11.12 -10.98 -26.81
CA GLN A 273 -12.52 -11.42 -26.76
C GLN A 273 -13.03 -11.40 -25.31
N LYS A 274 -12.21 -11.86 -24.36
CA LYS A 274 -12.53 -11.84 -22.94
C LYS A 274 -12.70 -10.41 -22.40
N GLY A 275 -11.78 -9.51 -22.72
CA GLY A 275 -11.88 -8.09 -22.39
C GLY A 275 -13.16 -7.45 -22.94
N ASN A 276 -13.56 -7.79 -24.17
CA ASN A 276 -14.81 -7.32 -24.75
C ASN A 276 -16.05 -7.83 -23.99
N GLN A 277 -16.01 -9.06 -23.48
CA GLN A 277 -17.09 -9.62 -22.65
C GLN A 277 -17.19 -8.85 -21.31
N TYR A 278 -16.06 -8.65 -20.63
CA TYR A 278 -16.03 -7.88 -19.39
C TYR A 278 -16.50 -6.43 -19.59
N PHE A 279 -16.08 -5.78 -20.67
CA PHE A 279 -16.51 -4.43 -20.98
C PHE A 279 -18.03 -4.34 -21.18
N LYS A 280 -18.63 -5.29 -21.92
CA LYS A 280 -20.08 -5.38 -22.11
C LYS A 280 -20.83 -5.64 -20.80
N ALA A 281 -20.22 -6.37 -19.88
CA ALA A 281 -20.76 -6.64 -18.54
C ALA A 281 -20.58 -5.45 -17.56
N GLY A 282 -19.96 -4.35 -17.97
CA GLY A 282 -19.65 -3.21 -17.08
C GLY A 282 -18.45 -3.44 -16.15
N LEU A 283 -17.76 -4.58 -16.28
CA LEU A 283 -16.59 -4.98 -15.50
C LEU A 283 -15.33 -4.32 -16.07
N HIS A 284 -15.25 -2.99 -15.98
CA HIS A 284 -14.24 -2.19 -16.68
C HIS A 284 -12.81 -2.46 -16.19
N HIS A 285 -12.59 -2.70 -14.90
CA HIS A 285 -11.26 -3.02 -14.37
C HIS A 285 -10.75 -4.38 -14.86
N GLN A 286 -11.63 -5.39 -14.93
CA GLN A 286 -11.30 -6.70 -15.50
C GLN A 286 -11.01 -6.58 -17.00
N ALA A 287 -11.77 -5.76 -17.73
CA ALA A 287 -11.51 -5.49 -19.13
C ALA A 287 -10.12 -4.85 -19.35
N VAL A 288 -9.73 -3.88 -18.51
CA VAL A 288 -8.40 -3.26 -18.53
C VAL A 288 -7.29 -4.32 -18.40
N ALA A 289 -7.40 -5.21 -17.41
CA ALA A 289 -6.40 -6.26 -17.19
C ALA A 289 -6.19 -7.13 -18.45
N GLN A 290 -7.28 -7.51 -19.13
CA GLN A 290 -7.21 -8.30 -20.35
C GLN A 290 -6.53 -7.57 -21.52
N TYR A 291 -6.85 -6.29 -21.74
CA TYR A 291 -6.22 -5.53 -22.81
C TYR A 291 -4.75 -5.16 -22.50
N GLN A 292 -4.40 -4.98 -21.22
CA GLN A 292 -3.00 -4.77 -20.81
C GLN A 292 -2.11 -5.98 -21.11
N ARG A 293 -2.62 -7.21 -20.99
CA ARG A 293 -1.89 -8.42 -21.41
C ARG A 293 -1.49 -8.37 -22.88
N ILE A 294 -2.36 -7.86 -23.76
CA ILE A 294 -2.05 -7.70 -25.19
C ILE A 294 -0.86 -6.75 -25.38
N VAL A 295 -0.89 -5.59 -24.71
CA VAL A 295 0.18 -4.59 -24.78
C VAL A 295 1.48 -5.20 -24.26
N LEU A 296 1.45 -5.87 -23.10
CA LEU A 296 2.61 -6.52 -22.50
C LEU A 296 3.27 -7.55 -23.42
N TRP A 297 2.48 -8.31 -24.18
CA TRP A 297 3.02 -9.32 -25.09
C TRP A 297 3.55 -8.75 -26.39
N LEU A 298 3.00 -7.66 -26.89
CA LEU A 298 3.22 -7.21 -28.26
C LEU A 298 3.97 -5.88 -28.39
N GLU A 299 4.10 -5.09 -27.34
CA GLU A 299 4.73 -3.75 -27.38
C GLU A 299 6.19 -3.80 -27.85
N MET A 300 6.93 -4.83 -27.43
CA MET A 300 8.35 -5.00 -27.75
C MET A 300 8.60 -5.95 -28.93
N GLU A 301 7.55 -6.47 -29.56
CA GLU A 301 7.69 -7.44 -30.64
C GLU A 301 7.94 -6.77 -32.00
N CYS A 302 8.91 -7.29 -32.74
CA CYS A 302 9.17 -6.91 -34.12
C CYS A 302 8.77 -8.07 -35.03
N GLY A 303 7.79 -7.85 -35.91
CA GLY A 303 7.36 -8.87 -36.88
C GLY A 303 8.47 -9.19 -37.89
N THR A 304 8.59 -10.46 -38.30
CA THR A 304 9.48 -10.89 -39.39
C THR A 304 8.79 -10.64 -40.73
N GLY A 305 8.54 -9.36 -41.03
CA GLY A 305 7.93 -8.91 -42.28
C GLY A 305 6.72 -8.00 -42.10
N ILE A 306 6.30 -7.38 -43.21
CA ILE A 306 5.26 -6.34 -43.24
C ILE A 306 3.91 -6.87 -42.73
N GLU A 307 3.54 -8.11 -43.07
CA GLU A 307 2.24 -8.67 -42.69
C GLU A 307 2.13 -8.92 -41.19
N GLN A 308 3.15 -9.54 -40.59
CA GLN A 308 3.20 -9.75 -39.14
C GLN A 308 3.24 -8.42 -38.40
N GLN A 309 4.03 -7.45 -38.87
CA GLN A 309 4.09 -6.13 -38.26
C GLN A 309 2.73 -5.41 -38.31
N LYS A 310 2.02 -5.47 -39.44
CA LYS A 310 0.65 -4.94 -39.54
C LYS A 310 -0.32 -5.63 -38.58
N ARG A 311 -0.18 -6.94 -38.39
CA ARG A 311 -1.01 -7.71 -37.45
C ARG A 311 -0.75 -7.32 -36.00
N ILE A 312 0.53 -7.17 -35.61
CA ILE A 312 0.93 -6.65 -34.29
C ILE A 312 0.36 -5.25 -34.07
N GLN A 313 0.57 -4.34 -35.02
CA GLN A 313 0.06 -2.96 -34.94
C GLN A 313 -1.47 -2.93 -34.83
N SER A 314 -2.18 -3.78 -35.57
CA SER A 314 -3.64 -3.89 -35.49
C SER A 314 -4.12 -4.27 -34.07
N TYR A 315 -3.44 -5.22 -33.43
CA TYR A 315 -3.73 -5.58 -32.04
C TYR A 315 -3.38 -4.46 -31.06
N MET A 316 -2.23 -3.81 -31.22
CA MET A 316 -1.81 -2.68 -30.38
C MET A 316 -2.79 -1.50 -30.46
N LEU A 317 -3.17 -1.09 -31.67
CA LEU A 317 -4.20 -0.07 -31.91
C LEU A 317 -5.51 -0.43 -31.21
N THR A 318 -5.97 -1.68 -31.38
CA THR A 318 -7.22 -2.15 -30.78
C THR A 318 -7.14 -2.16 -29.25
N ALA A 319 -6.03 -2.64 -28.69
CA ALA A 319 -5.83 -2.73 -27.24
C ALA A 319 -5.82 -1.34 -26.60
N HIS A 320 -5.00 -0.40 -27.10
CA HIS A 320 -4.94 0.95 -26.56
C HIS A 320 -6.25 1.72 -26.73
N LEU A 321 -6.95 1.56 -27.85
CA LEU A 321 -8.29 2.14 -28.01
C LEU A 321 -9.26 1.59 -26.95
N ASN A 322 -9.29 0.28 -26.73
CA ASN A 322 -10.18 -0.31 -25.75
C ASN A 322 -9.80 0.07 -24.31
N LEU A 323 -8.51 0.16 -24.00
CA LEU A 323 -8.00 0.67 -22.72
C LEU A 323 -8.46 2.12 -22.48
N ALA A 324 -8.26 3.00 -23.46
CA ALA A 324 -8.72 4.40 -23.37
C ALA A 324 -10.23 4.48 -23.11
N LEU A 325 -11.02 3.60 -23.74
CA LEU A 325 -12.46 3.55 -23.48
C LEU A 325 -12.79 3.06 -22.06
N CYS A 326 -12.09 2.05 -21.55
CA CYS A 326 -12.28 1.55 -20.19
C CYS A 326 -11.93 2.63 -19.15
N PHE A 327 -10.77 3.29 -19.31
CA PHE A 327 -10.34 4.36 -18.41
C PHE A 327 -11.25 5.58 -18.44
N LEU A 328 -11.88 5.86 -19.58
CA LEU A 328 -12.89 6.90 -19.68
C LEU A 328 -14.12 6.55 -18.83
N ARG A 329 -14.54 5.27 -18.78
CA ARG A 329 -15.63 4.79 -17.92
C ARG A 329 -15.26 4.82 -16.43
N THR A 330 -14.01 4.53 -16.08
CA THR A 330 -13.51 4.60 -14.70
C THR A 330 -13.08 6.01 -14.26
N LYS A 331 -13.15 7.00 -15.17
CA LYS A 331 -12.77 8.41 -14.95
C LYS A 331 -11.27 8.63 -14.68
N GLU A 332 -10.43 7.73 -15.17
CA GLU A 332 -8.97 7.83 -15.08
C GLU A 332 -8.40 8.59 -16.29
N TYR A 333 -8.71 9.88 -16.38
CA TYR A 333 -8.49 10.70 -17.58
C TYR A 333 -7.02 10.80 -18.02
N THR A 334 -6.06 10.70 -17.10
CA THR A 334 -4.63 10.66 -17.43
C THR A 334 -4.29 9.43 -18.28
N GLN A 335 -4.79 8.26 -17.87
CA GLN A 335 -4.58 7.00 -18.58
C GLN A 335 -5.26 7.00 -19.96
N VAL A 336 -6.40 7.68 -20.11
CA VAL A 336 -7.05 7.88 -21.42
C VAL A 336 -6.12 8.62 -22.38
N VAL A 337 -5.54 9.75 -21.94
CA VAL A 337 -4.64 10.56 -22.76
C VAL A 337 -3.39 9.77 -23.16
N GLU A 338 -2.76 9.05 -22.23
CA GLU A 338 -1.57 8.21 -22.49
C GLU A 338 -1.85 7.13 -23.54
N ASN A 339 -2.95 6.38 -23.39
CA ASN A 339 -3.32 5.34 -24.36
C ASN A 339 -3.69 5.93 -25.72
N CYS A 340 -4.38 7.07 -25.77
CA CYS A 340 -4.68 7.74 -27.04
C CYS A 340 -3.42 8.26 -27.73
N ASN A 341 -2.43 8.74 -26.99
CA ASN A 341 -1.14 9.13 -27.58
C ASN A 341 -0.45 7.94 -28.25
N LYS A 342 -0.44 6.76 -27.60
CA LYS A 342 0.08 5.53 -28.21
C LYS A 342 -0.63 5.14 -29.49
N VAL A 343 -1.95 5.34 -29.57
CA VAL A 343 -2.69 5.11 -30.82
C VAL A 343 -2.29 6.11 -31.90
N ILE A 344 -2.14 7.39 -31.55
CA ILE A 344 -1.79 8.47 -32.50
C ILE A 344 -0.35 8.34 -33.00
N GLU A 345 0.58 7.84 -32.18
CA GLU A 345 1.94 7.46 -32.60
C GLU A 345 1.93 6.39 -33.71
N LEU A 346 0.92 5.51 -33.73
CA LEU A 346 0.77 4.43 -34.70
C LEU A 346 -0.15 4.81 -35.89
N ASP A 347 -1.18 5.61 -35.64
CA ASP A 347 -2.19 6.08 -36.59
C ASP A 347 -2.62 7.50 -36.22
N GLU A 348 -1.93 8.48 -36.79
CA GLU A 348 -2.15 9.91 -36.51
C GLU A 348 -3.59 10.36 -36.81
N HIS A 349 -4.26 9.69 -37.77
CA HIS A 349 -5.59 10.05 -38.24
C HIS A 349 -6.68 9.22 -37.55
N ASN A 350 -6.37 8.55 -36.44
CA ASN A 350 -7.35 7.72 -35.73
C ASN A 350 -8.45 8.57 -35.08
N GLU A 351 -9.60 8.68 -35.74
CA GLU A 351 -10.74 9.48 -35.28
C GLU A 351 -11.15 9.18 -33.83
N LYS A 352 -11.16 7.90 -33.43
CA LYS A 352 -11.57 7.47 -32.09
C LYS A 352 -10.57 7.91 -31.02
N ALA A 353 -9.28 7.82 -31.28
CA ALA A 353 -8.25 8.23 -30.32
C ALA A 353 -8.25 9.74 -30.11
N LEU A 354 -8.29 10.51 -31.21
CA LEU A 354 -8.38 11.98 -31.15
C LEU A 354 -9.62 12.42 -30.35
N TYR A 355 -10.78 11.83 -30.66
CA TYR A 355 -12.02 12.17 -29.97
C TYR A 355 -11.96 11.84 -28.47
N ARG A 356 -11.51 10.64 -28.09
CA ARG A 356 -11.42 10.22 -26.69
C ARG A 356 -10.38 11.02 -25.90
N ARG A 357 -9.26 11.40 -26.53
CA ARG A 357 -8.25 12.26 -25.93
C ARG A 357 -8.82 13.66 -25.66
N GLY A 358 -9.54 14.22 -26.63
CA GLY A 358 -10.24 15.49 -26.48
C GLY A 358 -11.26 15.46 -25.35
N GLU A 359 -12.05 14.39 -25.24
CA GLU A 359 -13.03 14.20 -24.16
C GLU A 359 -12.35 14.15 -22.77
N ALA A 360 -11.27 13.38 -22.63
CA ALA A 360 -10.52 13.29 -21.38
C ALA A 360 -9.87 14.62 -20.98
N ARG A 361 -9.29 15.35 -21.95
CA ARG A 361 -8.71 16.69 -21.73
C ARG A 361 -9.77 17.70 -21.32
N LEU A 362 -10.95 17.66 -21.96
CA LEU A 362 -12.08 18.51 -21.59
C LEU A 362 -12.49 18.27 -20.14
N LEU A 363 -12.60 16.99 -19.73
CA LEU A 363 -12.94 16.60 -18.34
C LEU A 363 -11.85 16.98 -17.33
N ARG A 364 -10.61 17.17 -17.79
CA ARG A 364 -9.48 17.69 -17.01
C ARG A 364 -9.36 19.23 -17.03
N ASN A 365 -10.32 19.93 -17.64
CA ASN A 365 -10.31 21.38 -17.86
C ASN A 365 -9.17 21.91 -18.76
N GLU A 366 -8.57 21.04 -19.58
CA GLU A 366 -7.55 21.39 -20.57
C GLU A 366 -8.23 21.84 -21.88
N PHE A 367 -9.05 22.90 -21.80
CA PHE A 367 -10.01 23.25 -22.85
C PHE A 367 -9.38 23.56 -24.21
N SER A 368 -8.22 24.23 -24.24
CA SER A 368 -7.52 24.55 -25.50
C SER A 368 -7.03 23.28 -26.20
N LEU A 369 -6.37 22.39 -25.47
CA LEU A 369 -5.88 21.11 -26.00
C LEU A 369 -7.03 20.19 -26.43
N ALA A 370 -8.13 20.18 -25.68
CA ALA A 370 -9.33 19.45 -26.07
C ALA A 370 -9.93 19.99 -27.38
N MET A 371 -9.97 21.32 -27.54
CA MET A 371 -10.47 21.95 -28.76
C MET A 371 -9.61 21.59 -29.97
N GLU A 372 -8.27 21.59 -29.84
CA GLU A 372 -7.34 21.15 -30.89
C GLU A 372 -7.62 19.70 -31.31
N ASP A 373 -7.80 18.79 -30.35
CA ASP A 373 -8.14 17.38 -30.64
C ASP A 373 -9.45 17.26 -31.43
N PHE A 374 -10.51 17.97 -31.02
CA PHE A 374 -11.79 17.93 -31.74
C PHE A 374 -11.73 18.60 -33.13
N GLN A 375 -10.89 19.61 -33.30
CA GLN A 375 -10.62 20.19 -34.62
C GLN A 375 -9.91 19.19 -35.53
N HIS A 376 -8.93 18.45 -35.01
CA HIS A 376 -8.27 17.36 -35.75
C HIS A 376 -9.27 16.26 -36.12
N VAL A 377 -10.21 15.90 -35.23
CA VAL A 377 -11.31 14.99 -35.57
C VAL A 377 -12.11 15.48 -36.79
N LEU A 378 -12.39 16.78 -36.88
CA LEU A 378 -13.10 17.35 -38.04
C LEU A 378 -12.25 17.44 -39.30
N GLN A 379 -10.93 17.49 -39.20
CA GLN A 379 -10.04 17.37 -40.35
C GLN A 379 -10.09 15.95 -40.93
N VAL A 380 -10.10 14.93 -40.06
CA VAL A 380 -10.22 13.51 -40.47
C VAL A 380 -11.63 13.20 -40.97
N ASN A 381 -12.66 13.59 -40.20
CA ASN A 381 -14.06 13.35 -40.51
C ASN A 381 -14.89 14.62 -40.34
N PRO A 382 -15.03 15.42 -41.41
CA PRO A 382 -15.81 16.66 -41.39
C PRO A 382 -17.29 16.45 -41.05
N SER A 383 -17.83 15.23 -41.14
CA SER A 383 -19.24 14.96 -40.83
C SER A 383 -19.53 14.74 -39.35
N ASN A 384 -18.49 14.63 -38.50
CA ASN A 384 -18.64 14.32 -37.08
C ASN A 384 -19.34 15.46 -36.31
N ARG A 385 -20.65 15.29 -36.06
CA ARG A 385 -21.47 16.27 -35.32
C ARG A 385 -21.07 16.39 -33.84
N ALA A 386 -20.62 15.28 -33.24
CA ALA A 386 -20.25 15.25 -31.84
C ALA A 386 -19.00 16.11 -31.57
N ALA A 387 -18.01 16.07 -32.47
CA ALA A 387 -16.81 16.90 -32.37
C ALA A 387 -17.14 18.40 -32.50
N ARG A 388 -18.01 18.78 -33.45
CA ARG A 388 -18.49 20.18 -33.58
C ARG A 388 -19.15 20.68 -32.29
N ALA A 389 -20.00 19.86 -31.67
CA ALA A 389 -20.66 20.22 -30.42
C ALA A 389 -19.63 20.44 -29.29
N GLN A 390 -18.64 19.55 -29.17
CA GLN A 390 -17.59 19.69 -28.16
C GLN A 390 -16.70 20.92 -28.38
N ILE A 391 -16.39 21.30 -29.62
CA ILE A 391 -15.67 22.55 -29.91
C ILE A 391 -16.43 23.78 -29.36
N SER A 392 -17.75 23.82 -29.58
CA SER A 392 -18.58 24.91 -29.04
C SER A 392 -18.57 24.95 -27.52
N ILE A 393 -18.59 23.78 -26.86
CA ILE A 393 -18.45 23.65 -25.41
C ILE A 393 -17.08 24.16 -24.94
N CYS A 394 -15.98 23.76 -25.61
CA CYS A 394 -14.64 24.24 -25.30
C CYS A 394 -14.55 25.77 -25.41
N GLN A 395 -15.07 26.36 -26.48
CA GLN A 395 -15.09 27.82 -26.68
C GLN A 395 -15.82 28.54 -25.54
N SER A 396 -17.00 28.04 -25.14
CA SER A 396 -17.75 28.60 -24.01
C SER A 396 -16.97 28.49 -22.71
N LYS A 397 -16.33 27.34 -22.45
CA LYS A 397 -15.54 27.08 -21.23
C LYS A 397 -14.29 27.95 -21.15
N ILE A 398 -13.59 28.14 -22.27
CA ILE A 398 -12.44 29.05 -22.38
C ILE A 398 -12.86 30.48 -22.04
N LYS A 399 -13.99 30.94 -22.61
CA LYS A 399 -14.54 32.27 -22.32
C LYS A 399 -14.90 32.42 -20.83
N GLU A 400 -15.60 31.45 -20.25
CA GLU A 400 -15.97 31.41 -18.83
C GLU A 400 -14.71 31.47 -17.93
N HIS A 401 -13.68 30.69 -18.26
CA HIS A 401 -12.42 30.68 -17.52
C HIS A 401 -11.71 32.05 -17.56
N HIS A 402 -11.60 32.66 -18.75
CA HIS A 402 -11.00 33.99 -18.88
C HIS A 402 -11.77 35.09 -18.13
N GLU A 403 -13.10 35.03 -18.13
CA GLU A 403 -13.93 35.95 -17.34
C GLU A 403 -13.71 35.75 -15.84
N GLN A 404 -13.61 34.51 -15.38
CA GLN A 404 -13.34 34.17 -13.99
C GLN A 404 -11.93 34.59 -13.55
N ASP A 405 -10.92 34.37 -14.38
CA ASP A 405 -9.55 34.84 -14.16
C ASP A 405 -9.51 36.36 -14.05
N LYS A 406 -10.14 37.07 -14.99
CA LYS A 406 -10.20 38.54 -14.98
C LYS A 406 -10.81 39.06 -13.68
N LYS A 407 -11.90 38.45 -13.20
CA LYS A 407 -12.51 38.80 -11.91
C LYS A 407 -11.57 38.50 -10.74
N THR A 408 -10.93 37.33 -10.76
CA THR A 408 -10.00 36.90 -9.71
C THR A 408 -8.80 37.83 -9.61
N TYR A 409 -8.15 38.15 -10.73
CA TYR A 409 -7.05 39.11 -10.78
C TYR A 409 -7.49 40.51 -10.36
N ALA A 410 -8.62 41.03 -10.85
CA ALA A 410 -9.14 42.33 -10.43
C ALA A 410 -9.35 42.41 -8.90
N ASN A 411 -9.93 41.37 -8.31
CA ASN A 411 -10.11 41.27 -6.86
C ASN A 411 -8.78 41.19 -6.11
N MET A 412 -7.78 40.47 -6.63
CA MET A 412 -6.43 40.43 -6.04
C MET A 412 -5.75 41.81 -6.10
N PHE A 413 -5.79 42.49 -7.24
CA PHE A 413 -5.24 43.84 -7.41
C PHE A 413 -5.89 44.82 -6.44
N GLN A 414 -7.22 44.76 -6.27
CA GLN A 414 -7.92 45.61 -5.31
C GLN A 414 -7.49 45.33 -3.86
N LYS A 415 -7.39 44.06 -3.46
CA LYS A 415 -6.90 43.69 -2.12
C LYS A 415 -5.47 44.15 -1.88
N PHE A 416 -4.58 44.05 -2.87
CA PHE A 416 -3.21 44.56 -2.75
C PHE A 416 -3.18 46.09 -2.64
N ALA A 417 -3.97 46.80 -3.44
CA ALA A 417 -4.08 48.26 -3.36
C ALA A 417 -4.63 48.72 -1.98
N GLU A 418 -5.63 48.03 -1.44
CA GLU A 418 -6.16 48.29 -0.10
C GLU A 418 -5.13 48.02 1.01
N ARG A 419 -4.35 46.96 0.89
CA ARG A 419 -3.26 46.63 1.82
C ARG A 419 -2.19 47.72 1.80
N ASP A 420 -1.76 48.15 0.62
CA ASP A 420 -0.76 49.21 0.45
C ASP A 420 -1.28 50.54 1.01
N ALA A 421 -2.55 50.87 0.78
CA ALA A 421 -3.19 52.04 1.36
C ALA A 421 -3.24 51.97 2.90
N LYS A 422 -3.55 50.80 3.48
CA LYS A 422 -3.52 50.58 4.94
C LYS A 422 -2.10 50.75 5.50
N VAL A 423 -1.08 50.14 4.88
CA VAL A 423 0.32 50.28 5.30
C VAL A 423 0.77 51.75 5.23
N ARG A 424 0.45 52.46 4.14
CA ARG A 424 0.73 53.90 4.01
C ARG A 424 0.04 54.74 5.09
N LYS A 425 -1.23 54.44 5.41
CA LYS A 425 -1.96 55.12 6.50
C LYS A 425 -1.33 54.84 7.87
N THR A 426 -0.93 53.61 8.16
CA THR A 426 -0.24 53.26 9.41
C THR A 426 1.12 53.95 9.52
N LYS A 427 1.88 54.02 8.42
CA LYS A 427 3.15 54.74 8.37
C LYS A 427 2.96 56.24 8.63
N ARG A 428 1.98 56.88 7.97
CA ARG A 428 1.62 58.28 8.21
C ARG A 428 1.20 58.54 9.66
N ARG A 429 0.36 57.68 10.26
CA ARG A 429 -0.03 57.78 11.68
C ARG A 429 1.17 57.65 12.62
N ARG A 430 2.11 56.77 12.31
CA ARG A 430 3.36 56.62 13.07
C ARG A 430 4.21 57.89 12.98
N ASP A 431 4.36 58.44 11.79
CA ASP A 431 5.14 59.66 11.54
C ASP A 431 4.49 60.91 12.20
N GLU A 432 3.16 61.01 12.20
CA GLU A 432 2.41 62.06 12.92
C GLU A 432 2.51 61.91 14.45
N CYS A 433 2.48 60.70 14.98
CA CYS A 433 2.67 60.45 16.42
C CYS A 433 4.09 60.84 16.87
N VAL A 434 5.10 60.57 16.06
CA VAL A 434 6.48 61.04 16.31
C VAL A 434 6.55 62.57 16.27
N ARG A 435 5.87 63.20 15.31
CA ARG A 435 5.86 64.67 15.17
C ARG A 435 5.11 65.37 16.30
N ASN A 436 4.01 64.79 16.80
CA ASN A 436 3.27 65.31 17.96
C ASN A 436 3.96 64.99 19.29
N GLY A 437 4.72 63.90 19.39
CA GLY A 437 5.60 63.62 20.54
C GLY A 437 6.76 64.63 20.68
N MET A 438 7.23 65.20 19.56
CA MET A 438 8.22 66.28 19.57
C MET A 438 7.65 67.65 19.96
N ASN A 439 6.31 67.82 19.94
CA ASN A 439 5.64 69.04 20.41
C ASN A 439 5.22 68.97 21.90
N GLY A 440 5.62 67.91 22.63
CA GLY A 440 5.30 67.68 24.04
C GLY A 440 6.41 67.95 25.05
N GLU A 441 7.62 68.35 24.64
CA GLU A 441 8.70 68.71 25.55
C GLU A 441 9.17 70.16 25.32
N VAL A 442 8.45 71.12 25.91
CA VAL A 442 9.00 72.45 26.20
C VAL A 442 9.46 72.46 27.65
N GLY A 443 10.77 72.55 27.84
CA GLY A 443 11.45 72.83 29.11
C GLY A 443 11.71 71.55 29.91
N ILE A 444 12.95 71.16 30.14
CA ILE A 444 13.76 71.77 31.21
C ILE A 444 15.25 71.79 30.81
N LYS A 445 15.84 73.00 30.90
CA LYS A 445 17.28 73.23 30.74
C LYS A 445 18.07 72.48 31.82
N ARG A 446 19.11 71.78 31.38
CA ARG A 446 20.22 71.27 32.21
C ARG A 446 20.85 72.39 33.05
N ARG A 447 21.08 72.11 34.33
CA ARG A 447 22.15 72.75 35.13
C ARG A 447 23.08 71.65 35.65
N ARG A 448 24.34 71.66 35.20
CA ARG A 448 25.43 70.86 35.77
C ARG A 448 26.14 71.70 36.83
N ARG A 449 26.27 71.15 38.04
CA ARG A 449 27.29 71.39 39.08
C ARG A 449 26.96 70.35 40.16
N SER A 450 27.86 69.63 40.78
CA SER A 450 29.31 69.48 40.76
C SER A 450 29.58 68.13 41.44
N GLN A 451 30.74 67.54 41.18
CA GLN A 451 31.24 66.38 41.93
C GLN A 451 31.20 66.68 43.44
N ASP A 452 30.67 65.76 44.23
CA ASP A 452 31.38 65.14 45.34
C ASP A 452 30.52 64.04 45.97
N GLY A 453 31.13 62.88 46.17
CA GLY A 453 30.53 61.76 46.87
C GLY A 453 31.51 60.60 46.93
N PRO A 454 32.11 60.31 48.09
CA PRO A 454 32.91 59.11 48.26
C PRO A 454 32.04 57.95 48.76
N SER A 455 32.40 56.77 48.25
CA SER A 455 32.49 55.49 48.95
C SER A 455 31.23 54.70 49.35
N ALA A 456 31.35 53.39 49.06
CA ALA A 456 30.84 52.24 49.82
C ALA A 456 29.31 52.03 49.79
N LYS A 457 28.76 50.84 49.56
CA LYS A 457 29.22 49.44 49.62
C LYS A 457 28.41 48.63 48.62
#